data_AF-A0A8T5PSD1-F1
#
_entry.id   AF-A0A8T5PSD1-F1
#
_cell.length_a   1.000
_cell.length_b   1.000
_cell.length_c   1.000
_cell.angle_alpha   90.00
_cell.angle_beta   90.00
_cell.angle_gamma   90.00
#
_symmetry.space_group_name_H-M   'P 1'
#
loop_
_entity.id
_entity.type
_entity.pdbx_description
1 polymer ?
#
loop_
_entity_poly.entity_id
_entity_poly.type
_entity_poly.pdbx_seq_one_letter_code
_entity_poly.pdbx_strand_id
1 'polypeptide(L)'
;MVEFRTMYYGPMDREYHQAITEAPPAPSVEEPIFPISQMGETVPEQDPTGRFKNIIQSAQAAIRGGAGTIQLILMTPMESAIGGRPKAYGKEVREALKEVALASNVNIAGVELPTSMNNLAGFDYQQLVFSDDKRAQSLGEVKDAIRFAADVGRGGGVDIVSWEFPRGINEAPWQKTDPLSQNKFEQVGEQRIGWLVDDRTGRTVQFRKDEIQHIPFKKETFEPIRPGVKELGKPGALELHDFTWEDFKKWAEHNKERNKQLPPEQKEPETPEEIYVKVQLQGQINSLLGWRTTYAERAQEFAERMETAKRRMEDVAITEQEKKMAKEEYERYKSQYEDYLNTAHGQQQQANELKERIRHLRPIEDYAFQRSARTYAEAGIEAMRATTEGRAKGTVTKDVYVGPEIGWPGYFGSHPDEFINLVKSARKEMVNLITKPTMKVPDPVTGEKEIKNPYWDPTVRPEQAEELAKRHVKGMFDTSHMGMWLAHFKPITDPKTGKLETEERRLERFNKWYTEEVEKIAKAGVVG
;
A
#
# COMPACT_ATOMS: atom_id res chain seq x y z
N MET A 1 -51.43 42.83 -17.07
CA MET A 1 -50.79 42.66 -18.40
C MET A 1 -49.35 42.23 -18.13
N VAL A 2 -48.98 41.01 -18.50
CA VAL A 2 -47.61 40.51 -18.34
C VAL A 2 -46.85 40.91 -19.60
N GLU A 3 -45.87 41.80 -19.46
CA GLU A 3 -45.04 42.29 -20.56
C GLU A 3 -43.91 41.29 -20.81
N PHE A 4 -43.98 40.56 -21.92
CA PHE A 4 -42.92 39.65 -22.34
C PHE A 4 -41.80 40.46 -23.01
N ARG A 5 -40.73 40.75 -22.27
CA ARG A 5 -39.51 41.35 -22.82
C ARG A 5 -38.69 40.27 -23.54
N THR A 6 -38.83 40.19 -24.85
CA THR A 6 -37.98 39.32 -25.69
C THR A 6 -36.71 40.07 -26.11
N MET A 7 -35.57 39.35 -26.21
CA MET A 7 -34.26 39.93 -26.56
C MET A 7 -34.10 40.32 -28.05
N TYR A 8 -35.14 40.16 -28.88
CA TYR A 8 -35.10 40.50 -30.30
C TYR A 8 -36.02 41.69 -30.56
N TYR A 9 -35.43 42.88 -30.54
CA TYR A 9 -36.08 44.08 -31.07
C TYR A 9 -35.69 44.24 -32.54
N GLY A 10 -36.68 44.52 -33.39
CA GLY A 10 -36.41 44.83 -34.79
C GLY A 10 -35.68 46.18 -34.90
N PRO A 11 -34.92 46.43 -35.98
CA PRO A 11 -34.23 47.72 -36.19
C PRO A 11 -35.15 48.96 -36.16
N MET A 12 -36.47 48.76 -36.26
CA MET A 12 -37.51 49.78 -36.29
C MET A 12 -38.11 50.08 -34.91
N ASP A 13 -37.82 49.31 -33.86
CA ASP A 13 -38.38 49.48 -32.50
C ASP A 13 -37.55 50.44 -31.62
N ARG A 14 -36.61 51.18 -32.22
CA ARG A 14 -35.61 52.01 -31.52
C ARG A 14 -36.19 53.16 -30.70
N GLU A 15 -37.43 53.59 -30.96
CA GLU A 15 -38.03 54.76 -30.28
C GLU A 15 -38.94 54.39 -29.10
N TYR A 16 -39.22 53.11 -28.86
CA TYR A 16 -40.17 52.66 -27.82
C TYR A 16 -39.54 52.04 -26.57
N HIS A 17 -38.20 51.92 -26.51
CA HIS A 17 -37.52 51.28 -25.38
C HIS A 17 -36.41 52.17 -24.81
N GLN A 18 -36.40 52.34 -23.48
CA GLN A 18 -35.29 52.98 -22.77
C GLN A 18 -33.98 52.26 -23.08
N ALA A 19 -32.90 53.02 -23.26
CA ALA A 19 -31.57 52.47 -23.43
C ALA A 19 -31.25 51.54 -22.24
N ILE A 20 -30.70 50.35 -22.51
CA ILE A 20 -30.35 49.34 -21.50
C ILE A 20 -29.48 49.93 -20.37
N THR A 21 -28.74 51.00 -20.65
CA THR A 21 -27.92 51.75 -19.69
C THR A 21 -28.71 52.52 -18.63
N GLU A 22 -30.02 52.73 -18.81
CA GLU A 22 -30.89 53.48 -17.89
C GLU A 22 -31.89 52.58 -17.15
N ALA A 23 -31.96 51.29 -17.48
CA ALA A 23 -32.80 50.35 -16.77
C ALA A 23 -32.16 50.03 -15.40
N PRO A 24 -32.88 50.20 -14.27
CA PRO A 24 -32.39 49.72 -12.98
C PRO A 24 -32.11 48.22 -13.11
N PRO A 25 -31.00 47.70 -12.52
CA PRO A 25 -30.70 46.28 -12.57
C PRO A 25 -31.93 45.52 -12.08
N ALA A 26 -32.39 44.55 -12.88
CA ALA A 26 -33.49 43.71 -12.47
C ALA A 26 -33.16 43.16 -11.06
N PRO A 27 -34.10 43.19 -10.11
CA PRO A 27 -33.86 42.61 -8.79
C PRO A 27 -33.36 41.18 -9.00
N SER A 28 -32.19 40.86 -8.43
CA SER A 28 -31.56 39.57 -8.62
C SER A 28 -32.58 38.49 -8.28
N VAL A 29 -32.94 37.68 -9.28
CA VAL A 29 -33.84 36.53 -9.12
C VAL A 29 -33.06 35.50 -8.31
N GLU A 30 -33.13 35.63 -6.98
CA GLU A 30 -32.53 34.78 -5.94
C GLU A 30 -31.00 34.58 -6.10
N GLU A 31 -30.23 34.81 -5.03
CA GLU A 31 -28.83 34.42 -5.06
C GLU A 31 -28.76 32.89 -5.23
N PRO A 32 -28.01 32.38 -6.22
CA PRO A 32 -27.92 30.93 -6.44
C PRO A 32 -27.38 30.27 -5.17
N ILE A 33 -28.01 29.15 -4.78
CA ILE A 33 -27.67 28.39 -3.55
C ILE A 33 -26.16 28.10 -3.49
N PHE A 34 -25.53 27.88 -4.65
CA PHE A 34 -24.08 27.84 -4.81
C PHE A 34 -23.66 28.68 -6.01
N PRO A 35 -22.67 29.57 -5.89
CA PRO A 35 -22.11 30.29 -7.03
C PRO A 35 -21.39 29.30 -7.96
N ILE A 36 -21.49 29.52 -9.27
CA ILE A 36 -20.89 28.67 -10.32
C ILE A 36 -19.39 28.39 -10.06
N SER A 37 -18.67 29.35 -9.49
CA SER A 37 -17.27 29.21 -9.05
C SER A 37 -17.01 28.01 -8.11
N GLN A 38 -18.03 27.56 -7.38
CA GLN A 38 -17.97 26.43 -6.44
C GLN A 38 -18.38 25.10 -7.08
N MET A 39 -18.83 25.09 -8.33
CA MET A 39 -19.08 23.86 -9.06
C MET A 39 -17.76 23.30 -9.57
N GLY A 40 -17.34 22.19 -8.97
CA GLY A 40 -16.15 21.42 -9.35
C GLY A 40 -16.47 20.37 -10.40
N GLU A 41 -15.57 20.15 -11.35
CA GLU A 41 -15.65 19.03 -12.30
C GLU A 41 -14.26 18.38 -12.47
N THR A 42 -14.24 17.05 -12.48
CA THR A 42 -13.04 16.29 -12.83
C THR A 42 -12.96 16.13 -14.34
N VAL A 43 -11.88 16.64 -14.93
CA VAL A 43 -11.70 16.74 -16.38
C VAL A 43 -10.67 15.70 -16.83
N PRO A 44 -11.10 14.64 -17.54
CA PRO A 44 -10.17 13.67 -18.08
C PRO A 44 -9.40 14.23 -19.27
N GLU A 45 -8.15 13.80 -19.42
CA GLU A 45 -7.31 14.13 -20.56
C GLU A 45 -7.98 13.84 -21.92
N GLN A 46 -8.66 12.69 -22.01
CA GLN A 46 -9.43 12.27 -23.18
C GLN A 46 -10.85 11.95 -22.75
N ASP A 47 -11.81 12.42 -23.53
CA ASP A 47 -13.21 12.07 -23.31
C ASP A 47 -13.41 10.56 -23.57
N PRO A 48 -14.05 9.80 -22.66
CA PRO A 48 -14.39 8.38 -22.87
C PRO A 48 -15.16 8.11 -24.17
N THR A 49 -15.88 9.10 -24.69
CA THR A 49 -16.62 9.02 -25.95
C THR A 49 -15.77 9.35 -27.19
N GLY A 50 -14.50 9.72 -27.00
CA GLY A 50 -13.54 10.05 -28.05
C GLY A 50 -13.77 11.40 -28.74
N ARG A 51 -14.72 12.22 -28.26
CA ARG A 51 -15.06 13.51 -28.87
C ARG A 51 -13.96 14.55 -28.68
N PHE A 52 -13.35 14.60 -27.50
CA PHE A 52 -12.20 15.47 -27.22
C PHE A 52 -10.93 14.63 -27.16
N LYS A 53 -9.93 15.05 -27.94
CA LYS A 53 -8.66 14.33 -28.09
C LYS A 53 -7.51 14.96 -27.32
N ASN A 54 -7.74 16.08 -26.64
CA ASN A 54 -6.73 16.71 -25.80
C ASN A 54 -7.35 17.42 -24.59
N ILE A 55 -6.51 17.59 -23.57
CA ILE A 55 -6.88 18.14 -22.27
C ILE A 55 -7.39 19.59 -22.33
N ILE A 56 -6.93 20.39 -23.29
CA ILE A 56 -7.39 21.79 -23.46
C ILE A 56 -8.85 21.81 -23.89
N GLN A 57 -9.23 20.97 -24.86
CA GLN A 57 -10.60 20.89 -25.35
C GLN A 57 -11.55 20.38 -24.26
N SER A 58 -11.13 19.37 -23.50
CA SER A 58 -11.90 18.86 -22.36
C SER A 58 -12.09 19.93 -21.29
N ALA A 59 -11.03 20.67 -20.92
CA ALA A 59 -11.11 21.76 -19.97
C ALA A 59 -12.05 22.88 -20.46
N GLN A 60 -11.92 23.30 -21.72
CA GLN A 60 -12.83 24.30 -22.30
C GLN A 60 -14.28 23.81 -22.36
N ALA A 61 -14.51 22.52 -22.58
CA ALA A 61 -15.86 21.95 -22.58
C ALA A 61 -16.48 21.99 -21.18
N ALA A 62 -15.73 21.57 -20.14
CA ALA A 62 -16.15 21.66 -18.74
C ALA A 62 -16.47 23.12 -18.35
N ILE A 63 -15.60 24.06 -18.71
CA ILE A 63 -15.81 25.49 -18.47
C ILE A 63 -17.10 25.99 -19.14
N ARG A 64 -17.34 25.64 -20.41
CA ARG A 64 -18.60 25.98 -21.10
C ARG A 64 -19.82 25.28 -20.49
N GLY A 65 -19.62 24.12 -19.87
CA GLY A 65 -20.63 23.40 -19.09
C GLY A 65 -20.94 24.05 -17.74
N GLY A 66 -20.16 25.05 -17.31
CA GLY A 66 -20.35 25.77 -16.05
C GLY A 66 -19.38 25.35 -14.94
N ALA A 67 -18.31 24.61 -15.22
CA ALA A 67 -17.30 24.30 -14.21
C ALA A 67 -16.54 25.57 -13.80
N GLY A 68 -16.64 25.95 -12.53
CA GLY A 68 -15.89 27.06 -11.93
C GLY A 68 -14.56 26.61 -11.30
N THR A 69 -14.46 25.34 -10.95
CA THR A 69 -13.24 24.68 -10.49
C THR A 69 -13.06 23.38 -11.28
N ILE A 70 -11.83 23.08 -11.72
CA ILE A 70 -11.53 21.85 -12.45
C ILE A 70 -10.35 21.10 -11.81
N GLN A 71 -10.44 19.78 -11.76
CA GLN A 71 -9.33 18.88 -11.43
C GLN A 71 -8.95 18.11 -12.70
N LEU A 72 -7.66 18.02 -12.99
CA LEU A 72 -7.20 17.42 -14.25
C LEU A 72 -6.76 15.97 -14.00
N ILE A 73 -7.31 15.00 -14.74
CA ILE A 73 -6.81 13.61 -14.71
C ILE A 73 -5.79 13.44 -15.84
N LEU A 74 -4.58 12.98 -15.51
CA LEU A 74 -3.53 12.70 -16.50
C LEU A 74 -3.45 11.20 -16.79
N MET A 75 -3.90 10.78 -17.97
CA MET A 75 -4.07 9.35 -18.30
C MET A 75 -2.97 8.81 -19.22
N THR A 76 -2.18 9.66 -19.87
CA THR A 76 -1.13 9.25 -20.80
C THR A 76 -0.17 8.26 -20.13
N PRO A 77 0.06 7.06 -20.72
CA PRO A 77 0.94 6.05 -20.15
C PRO A 77 2.34 6.57 -19.86
N MET A 78 2.94 6.08 -18.78
CA MET A 78 4.27 6.50 -18.32
C MET A 78 5.36 6.24 -19.39
N GLU A 79 5.22 5.16 -20.15
CA GLU A 79 6.15 4.70 -21.18
C GLU A 79 5.93 5.36 -22.56
N SER A 80 5.05 6.37 -22.64
CA SER A 80 4.77 7.08 -23.89
C SER A 80 6.05 7.70 -24.48
N ALA A 81 6.23 7.56 -25.81
CA ALA A 81 7.41 8.05 -26.53
C ALA A 81 7.58 9.58 -26.48
N ILE A 82 6.48 10.31 -26.24
CA ILE A 82 6.48 11.78 -26.08
C ILE A 82 6.72 12.22 -24.62
N GLY A 83 7.01 11.27 -23.74
CA GLY A 83 7.02 11.45 -22.29
C GLY A 83 5.66 11.10 -21.70
N GLY A 84 5.64 10.32 -20.61
CA GLY A 84 4.40 9.92 -19.95
C GLY A 84 3.83 10.95 -18.99
N ARG A 85 2.50 10.88 -18.77
CA ARG A 85 1.75 11.71 -17.81
C ARG A 85 2.12 13.21 -17.90
N PRO A 86 2.44 13.99 -16.84
CA PRO A 86 2.59 15.44 -17.00
C PRO A 86 3.73 15.83 -17.96
N LYS A 87 4.69 14.93 -18.23
CA LYS A 87 5.78 15.15 -19.20
C LYS A 87 5.29 15.21 -20.65
N ALA A 88 4.15 14.60 -20.95
CA ALA A 88 3.54 14.61 -22.28
C ALA A 88 3.13 16.03 -22.73
N TYR A 89 2.89 16.93 -21.78
CA TYR A 89 2.45 18.29 -22.07
C TYR A 89 3.64 19.22 -22.08
N GLY A 90 4.03 19.64 -23.29
CA GLY A 90 5.02 20.69 -23.52
C GLY A 90 4.63 22.03 -22.87
N LYS A 91 5.57 22.97 -22.88
CA LYS A 91 5.40 24.30 -22.29
C LYS A 91 4.18 25.02 -22.88
N GLU A 92 3.95 24.88 -24.17
CA GLU A 92 2.88 25.53 -24.93
C GLU A 92 1.50 25.07 -24.46
N VAL A 93 1.34 23.76 -24.21
CA VAL A 93 0.07 23.19 -23.71
C VAL A 93 -0.20 23.67 -22.29
N ARG A 94 0.82 23.70 -21.43
CA ARG A 94 0.71 24.18 -20.06
C ARG A 94 0.37 25.67 -20.00
N GLU A 95 0.96 26.49 -20.87
CA GLU A 95 0.62 27.92 -20.97
C GLU A 95 -0.81 28.12 -21.47
N ALA A 96 -1.24 27.37 -22.49
CA ALA A 96 -2.60 27.44 -22.99
C ALA A 96 -3.64 27.07 -21.91
N LEU A 97 -3.37 26.06 -21.08
CA LEU A 97 -4.23 25.71 -19.95
C LEU A 97 -4.33 26.85 -18.93
N LYS A 98 -3.20 27.52 -18.61
CA LYS A 98 -3.19 28.68 -17.72
C LYS A 98 -4.00 29.84 -18.28
N GLU A 99 -3.78 30.18 -19.56
CA GLU A 99 -4.48 31.28 -20.22
C GLU A 99 -5.98 31.04 -20.28
N VAL A 100 -6.42 29.81 -20.60
CA VAL A 100 -7.84 29.43 -20.61
C VAL A 100 -8.45 29.57 -19.22
N ALA A 101 -7.78 29.07 -18.19
CA ALA A 101 -8.25 29.17 -16.80
C ALA A 101 -8.33 30.63 -16.34
N LEU A 102 -7.30 31.44 -16.62
CA LEU A 102 -7.26 32.86 -16.27
C LEU A 102 -8.34 33.67 -17.00
N ALA A 103 -8.48 33.48 -18.32
CA ALA A 103 -9.47 34.19 -19.13
C ALA A 103 -10.91 33.86 -18.71
N SER A 104 -11.14 32.64 -18.23
CA SER A 104 -12.47 32.18 -17.79
C SER A 104 -12.70 32.36 -16.29
N ASN A 105 -11.72 32.87 -15.55
CA ASN A 105 -11.72 32.94 -14.08
C ASN A 105 -12.06 31.60 -13.40
N VAL A 106 -11.49 30.52 -13.93
CA VAL A 106 -11.69 29.14 -13.47
C VAL A 106 -10.48 28.71 -12.66
N ASN A 107 -10.73 28.02 -11.55
CA ASN A 107 -9.68 27.52 -10.68
C ASN A 107 -9.28 26.09 -11.08
N ILE A 108 -8.02 25.87 -11.43
CA ILE A 108 -7.49 24.50 -11.56
C ILE A 108 -7.09 24.03 -10.15
N ALA A 109 -7.91 23.19 -9.53
CA ALA A 109 -7.75 22.74 -8.14
C ALA A 109 -6.52 21.85 -7.95
N GLY A 110 -6.17 21.04 -8.94
CA GLY A 110 -5.12 20.04 -8.81
C GLY A 110 -5.08 19.06 -9.96
N VAL A 111 -4.33 17.98 -9.73
CA VAL A 111 -4.10 16.90 -10.69
C VAL A 111 -4.31 15.55 -10.01
N GLU A 112 -5.21 14.75 -10.59
CA GLU A 112 -5.43 13.36 -10.21
C GLU A 112 -4.53 12.45 -11.03
N LEU A 113 -3.79 11.59 -10.33
CA LEU A 113 -3.01 10.54 -10.95
C LEU A 113 -3.89 9.33 -11.26
N PRO A 114 -3.64 8.64 -12.39
CA PRO A 114 -4.52 7.58 -12.84
C PRO A 114 -4.45 6.37 -11.90
N THR A 115 -5.53 5.60 -11.80
CA THR A 115 -5.62 4.38 -10.95
C THR A 115 -4.59 3.28 -11.28
N SER A 116 -3.88 3.37 -12.41
CA SER A 116 -2.69 2.54 -12.68
C SER A 116 -1.51 2.85 -11.76
N MET A 117 -1.53 4.03 -11.14
CA MET A 117 -0.66 4.47 -10.06
C MET A 117 -1.52 4.67 -8.80
N ASN A 118 -1.60 3.62 -7.99
CA ASN A 118 -2.56 3.50 -6.90
C ASN A 118 -1.90 3.26 -5.54
N ASN A 119 -0.58 3.41 -5.43
CA ASN A 119 0.10 3.31 -4.13
C ASN A 119 1.45 4.00 -4.14
N LEU A 120 1.86 4.43 -2.95
CA LEU A 120 3.19 4.95 -2.68
C LEU A 120 4.02 4.05 -1.75
N ALA A 121 3.48 2.89 -1.34
CA ALA A 121 4.22 1.83 -0.67
C ALA A 121 5.29 1.19 -1.58
N GLY A 122 5.07 1.23 -2.90
CA GLY A 122 5.86 0.52 -3.90
C GLY A 122 5.41 -0.93 -4.11
N PHE A 123 4.14 -1.24 -3.82
CA PHE A 123 3.56 -2.55 -4.03
C PHE A 123 3.24 -2.76 -5.50
N ASP A 124 3.80 -3.82 -6.07
CA ASP A 124 3.47 -4.31 -7.40
C ASP A 124 2.37 -5.36 -7.29
N TYR A 125 1.15 -5.01 -7.72
CA TYR A 125 0.00 -5.91 -7.69
C TYR A 125 0.11 -7.11 -8.64
N GLN A 126 0.94 -7.03 -9.68
CA GLN A 126 1.14 -8.13 -10.64
C GLN A 126 2.15 -9.15 -10.10
N GLN A 127 3.23 -8.65 -9.51
CA GLN A 127 4.31 -9.49 -8.98
C GLN A 127 4.14 -9.83 -7.49
N LEU A 128 3.22 -9.14 -6.81
CA LEU A 128 2.95 -9.29 -5.38
C LEU A 128 4.23 -9.10 -4.55
N VAL A 129 4.95 -8.02 -4.84
CA VAL A 129 6.23 -7.68 -4.23
C VAL A 129 6.29 -6.17 -3.96
N PHE A 130 6.91 -5.78 -2.85
CA PHE A 130 7.30 -4.40 -2.61
C PHE A 130 8.66 -4.14 -3.25
N SER A 131 8.73 -3.17 -4.16
CA SER A 131 9.96 -2.82 -4.86
C SER A 131 10.33 -1.35 -4.62
N ASP A 132 11.61 -1.12 -4.35
CA ASP A 132 12.18 0.23 -4.25
C ASP A 132 12.20 0.94 -5.60
N ASP A 133 12.39 0.19 -6.70
CA ASP A 133 12.32 0.75 -8.05
C ASP A 133 10.89 1.21 -8.37
N LYS A 134 9.88 0.40 -8.02
CA LYS A 134 8.47 0.78 -8.19
C LYS A 134 8.12 2.01 -7.35
N ARG A 135 8.57 2.04 -6.09
CA ARG A 135 8.39 3.20 -5.19
C ARG A 135 9.03 4.46 -5.77
N ALA A 136 10.28 4.35 -6.24
CA ALA A 136 11.03 5.47 -6.82
C ALA A 136 10.39 5.98 -8.11
N GLN A 137 9.92 5.07 -8.97
CA GLN A 137 9.18 5.40 -10.18
C GLN A 137 7.88 6.15 -9.85
N SER A 138 7.04 5.61 -8.96
CA SER A 138 5.81 6.27 -8.50
C SER A 138 6.12 7.65 -7.91
N LEU A 139 7.09 7.76 -7.00
CA LEU A 139 7.47 9.04 -6.41
C LEU A 139 7.97 10.04 -7.47
N GLY A 140 8.73 9.60 -8.47
CA GLY A 140 9.15 10.44 -9.58
C GLY A 140 7.97 11.06 -10.33
N GLU A 141 6.96 10.25 -10.60
CA GLU A 141 5.73 10.67 -11.29
C GLU A 141 4.91 11.66 -10.45
N VAL A 142 4.83 11.45 -9.13
CA VAL A 142 4.22 12.43 -8.21
C VAL A 142 4.99 13.74 -8.20
N LYS A 143 6.32 13.72 -8.19
CA LYS A 143 7.13 14.95 -8.23
C LYS A 143 6.90 15.73 -9.52
N ASP A 144 6.75 15.05 -10.64
CA ASP A 144 6.44 15.69 -11.91
C ASP A 144 5.02 16.26 -11.94
N ALA A 145 4.04 15.58 -11.32
CA ALA A 145 2.69 16.10 -11.15
C ALA A 145 2.64 17.32 -10.22
N ILE A 146 3.43 17.32 -9.13
CA ILE A 146 3.59 18.46 -8.22
C ILE A 146 4.10 19.69 -8.99
N ARG A 147 5.10 19.51 -9.86
CA ARG A 147 5.63 20.60 -10.70
C ARG A 147 4.60 21.07 -11.71
N PHE A 148 3.85 20.16 -12.31
CA PHE A 148 2.76 20.50 -13.22
C PHE A 148 1.66 21.31 -12.52
N ALA A 149 1.20 20.88 -11.34
CA ALA A 149 0.20 21.59 -10.54
C ALA A 149 0.70 22.98 -10.12
N ALA A 150 1.97 23.10 -9.74
CA ALA A 150 2.60 24.39 -9.44
C ALA A 150 2.61 25.34 -10.66
N ASP A 151 2.89 24.82 -11.86
CA ASP A 151 2.98 25.60 -13.10
C ASP A 151 1.59 25.98 -13.63
N VAL A 152 0.70 25.01 -13.80
CA VAL A 152 -0.60 25.17 -14.47
C VAL A 152 -1.68 25.66 -13.49
N GLY A 153 -1.74 25.09 -12.28
CA GLY A 153 -2.76 25.43 -11.29
C GLY A 153 -2.42 26.64 -10.42
N ARG A 154 -1.22 27.21 -10.58
CA ARG A 154 -0.65 28.22 -9.68
C ARG A 154 -0.62 27.73 -8.22
N GLY A 155 -0.41 26.43 -8.05
CA GLY A 155 -0.62 25.68 -6.81
C GLY A 155 -1.74 24.64 -6.96
N GLY A 156 -2.11 23.96 -5.88
CA GLY A 156 -3.18 22.95 -5.90
C GLY A 156 -2.72 21.58 -5.43
N GLY A 157 -3.67 20.64 -5.38
CA GLY A 157 -3.43 19.30 -4.91
C GLY A 157 -2.92 18.34 -5.98
N VAL A 158 -2.17 17.32 -5.55
CA VAL A 158 -1.87 16.13 -6.33
C VAL A 158 -2.37 14.93 -5.57
N ASP A 159 -3.28 14.19 -6.16
CA ASP A 159 -3.97 13.09 -5.51
C ASP A 159 -3.67 11.75 -6.15
N ILE A 160 -3.52 10.78 -5.26
CA ILE A 160 -3.15 9.41 -5.57
C ILE A 160 -4.16 8.52 -4.87
N VAL A 161 -4.94 7.77 -5.64
CA VAL A 161 -5.86 6.78 -5.08
C VAL A 161 -5.10 5.86 -4.13
N SER A 162 -5.58 5.75 -2.88
CA SER A 162 -4.89 5.03 -1.82
C SER A 162 -5.22 3.53 -1.85
N TRP A 163 -4.60 2.77 -2.73
CA TRP A 163 -4.57 1.31 -2.70
C TRP A 163 -3.20 0.81 -2.21
N GLU A 164 -2.79 1.23 -1.01
CA GLU A 164 -1.40 1.03 -0.56
C GLU A 164 -0.98 -0.44 -0.52
N PHE A 165 -1.90 -1.30 -0.07
CA PHE A 165 -1.75 -2.75 -0.07
C PHE A 165 -3.14 -3.43 0.09
N PRO A 166 -3.29 -4.70 -0.33
CA PRO A 166 -4.55 -5.43 -0.18
C PRO A 166 -4.87 -5.67 1.29
N ARG A 167 -6.15 -5.48 1.66
CA ARG A 167 -6.66 -5.75 3.00
C ARG A 167 -8.12 -6.16 2.94
N GLY A 168 -8.47 -7.27 3.60
CA GLY A 168 -9.86 -7.71 3.69
C GLY A 168 -10.76 -6.74 4.47
N ILE A 169 -12.00 -6.56 4.03
CA ILE A 169 -13.03 -5.73 4.68
C ILE A 169 -13.54 -6.41 5.95
N ASN A 170 -13.73 -7.73 5.91
CA ASN A 170 -14.40 -8.47 6.98
C ASN A 170 -13.56 -8.58 8.26
N GLU A 171 -12.23 -8.54 8.13
CA GLU A 171 -11.29 -8.70 9.24
C GLU A 171 -10.54 -7.42 9.61
N ALA A 172 -10.86 -6.30 8.96
CA ALA A 172 -10.15 -5.05 9.17
C ALA A 172 -10.26 -4.59 10.64
N PRO A 173 -9.18 -4.04 11.24
CA PRO A 173 -9.18 -3.67 12.65
C PRO A 173 -10.29 -2.69 13.07
N TRP A 174 -10.69 -1.78 12.18
CA TRP A 174 -11.72 -0.78 12.44
C TRP A 174 -13.15 -1.35 12.60
N GLN A 175 -13.41 -2.59 12.17
CA GLN A 175 -14.70 -3.28 12.39
C GLN A 175 -15.00 -3.52 13.88
N LYS A 176 -13.96 -3.63 14.73
CA LYS A 176 -14.06 -4.04 16.14
C LYS A 176 -14.59 -2.96 17.09
N THR A 177 -15.08 -1.84 16.57
CA THR A 177 -15.42 -0.64 17.36
C THR A 177 -16.92 -0.49 17.67
N ASP A 178 -17.79 -1.40 17.23
CA ASP A 178 -19.24 -1.32 17.46
C ASP A 178 -19.69 -1.99 18.79
N PRO A 179 -20.35 -1.26 19.71
CA PRO A 179 -20.94 -1.80 20.94
C PRO A 179 -21.94 -2.96 20.73
N LEU A 180 -22.56 -3.07 19.55
CA LEU A 180 -23.48 -4.16 19.22
C LEU A 180 -22.77 -5.43 18.72
N SER A 181 -21.44 -5.44 18.67
CA SER A 181 -20.61 -6.61 18.31
C SER A 181 -20.87 -7.19 16.92
N GLN A 182 -21.54 -6.43 16.04
CA GLN A 182 -21.78 -6.82 14.66
C GLN A 182 -20.89 -5.96 13.75
N ASN A 183 -20.04 -6.62 12.96
CA ASN A 183 -19.27 -5.95 11.91
C ASN A 183 -20.22 -5.10 11.05
N LYS A 184 -19.99 -3.79 10.93
CA LYS A 184 -20.87 -2.90 10.15
C LYS A 184 -20.81 -3.18 8.66
N PHE A 185 -19.66 -3.66 8.20
CA PHE A 185 -19.41 -3.94 6.79
C PHE A 185 -19.15 -5.44 6.57
N GLU A 186 -19.57 -5.94 5.41
CA GLU A 186 -19.30 -7.28 4.94
C GLU A 186 -19.13 -7.31 3.43
N GLN A 187 -18.10 -8.00 2.98
CA GLN A 187 -17.95 -8.44 1.60
C GLN A 187 -18.25 -9.93 1.54
N VAL A 188 -19.42 -10.27 1.02
CA VAL A 188 -19.87 -11.65 0.86
C VAL A 188 -18.93 -12.38 -0.10
N GLY A 189 -18.45 -13.56 0.32
CA GLY A 189 -17.51 -14.37 -0.47
C GLY A 189 -16.07 -13.87 -0.46
N GLU A 190 -15.74 -12.86 0.35
CA GLU A 190 -14.35 -12.43 0.55
C GLU A 190 -13.53 -13.58 1.14
N GLN A 191 -12.42 -13.90 0.47
CA GLN A 191 -11.47 -14.87 0.99
C GLN A 191 -10.68 -14.25 2.14
N ARG A 192 -10.58 -14.98 3.26
CA ARG A 192 -9.79 -14.56 4.42
C ARG A 192 -8.32 -14.87 4.17
N ILE A 193 -7.63 -13.94 3.50
CA ILE A 193 -6.22 -14.08 3.14
C ILE A 193 -5.34 -13.36 4.16
N GLY A 194 -4.35 -14.06 4.69
CA GLY A 194 -3.25 -13.48 5.46
C GLY A 194 -2.08 -13.12 4.57
N TRP A 195 -1.41 -12.02 4.89
CA TRP A 195 -0.29 -11.47 4.13
C TRP A 195 0.90 -11.22 5.03
N LEU A 196 2.04 -11.80 4.66
CA LEU A 196 3.35 -11.46 5.21
C LEU A 196 4.26 -10.92 4.12
N VAL A 197 5.30 -10.20 4.52
CA VAL A 197 6.35 -9.65 3.66
C VAL A 197 7.70 -10.04 4.24
N ASP A 198 8.60 -10.55 3.41
CA ASP A 198 10.02 -10.66 3.78
C ASP A 198 10.66 -9.27 3.66
N ASP A 199 10.95 -8.64 4.79
CA ASP A 199 11.36 -7.23 4.87
C ASP A 199 12.67 -6.91 4.13
N ARG A 200 13.51 -7.93 3.84
CA ARG A 200 14.76 -7.78 3.07
C ARG A 200 14.51 -7.68 1.58
N THR A 201 13.50 -8.39 1.08
CA THR A 201 13.27 -8.58 -0.36
C THR A 201 11.98 -7.95 -0.86
N GLY A 202 11.07 -7.58 0.04
CA GLY A 202 9.73 -7.11 -0.26
C GLY A 202 8.80 -8.20 -0.80
N ARG A 203 9.24 -9.46 -0.91
CA ARG A 203 8.43 -10.56 -1.43
C ARG A 203 7.31 -10.89 -0.46
N THR A 204 6.09 -11.00 -0.97
CA THR A 204 4.94 -11.35 -0.15
C THR A 204 4.72 -12.86 -0.04
N VAL A 205 4.08 -13.27 1.04
CA VAL A 205 3.56 -14.62 1.26
C VAL A 205 2.09 -14.48 1.59
N GLN A 206 1.26 -15.18 0.81
CA GLN A 206 -0.17 -15.27 1.03
C GLN A 206 -0.52 -16.65 1.57
N PHE A 207 -1.50 -16.69 2.47
CA PHE A 207 -2.09 -17.93 2.93
C PHE A 207 -3.57 -17.73 3.26
N ARG A 208 -4.34 -18.81 3.25
CA ARG A 208 -5.76 -18.76 3.61
C ARG A 208 -5.92 -18.98 5.10
N LYS A 209 -6.60 -18.06 5.79
CA LYS A 209 -6.88 -18.18 7.23
C LYS A 209 -7.91 -19.28 7.51
N ASP A 210 -8.73 -19.65 6.54
CA ASP A 210 -9.68 -20.75 6.70
C ASP A 210 -9.06 -22.15 6.54
N GLU A 211 -7.76 -22.24 6.20
CA GLU A 211 -7.05 -23.50 6.09
C GLU A 211 -6.73 -24.08 7.49
N ILE A 212 -7.10 -25.34 7.71
CA ILE A 212 -6.77 -26.08 8.93
C ILE A 212 -5.36 -26.65 8.78
N GLN A 213 -4.47 -26.32 9.72
CA GLN A 213 -3.10 -26.84 9.74
C GLN A 213 -3.04 -28.08 10.66
N HIS A 214 -2.56 -29.20 10.14
CA HIS A 214 -2.37 -30.42 10.95
C HIS A 214 -0.93 -30.47 11.46
N ILE A 215 -0.68 -30.04 12.69
CA ILE A 215 0.67 -29.82 13.23
C ILE A 215 0.89 -30.54 14.57
N PRO A 216 2.14 -31.00 14.86
CA PRO A 216 2.46 -31.73 16.08
C PRO A 216 2.73 -30.77 17.25
N PHE A 217 1.72 -29.99 17.62
CA PHE A 217 1.80 -29.03 18.73
C PHE A 217 0.63 -29.24 19.68
N LYS A 218 0.88 -29.14 20.99
CA LYS A 218 -0.20 -29.19 21.98
C LYS A 218 -1.06 -27.93 21.87
N LYS A 219 -2.39 -28.06 21.84
CA LYS A 219 -3.29 -26.90 21.72
C LYS A 219 -3.33 -26.02 22.96
N GLU A 220 -3.04 -26.59 24.12
CA GLU A 220 -3.16 -25.92 25.42
C GLU A 220 -1.92 -25.08 25.74
N THR A 221 -0.73 -25.60 25.40
CA THR A 221 0.55 -24.97 25.73
C THR A 221 1.29 -24.40 24.52
N PHE A 222 0.84 -24.75 23.31
CA PHE A 222 1.52 -24.41 22.05
C PHE A 222 2.98 -24.89 21.96
N GLU A 223 3.31 -25.95 22.72
CA GLU A 223 4.62 -26.57 22.70
C GLU A 223 4.69 -27.67 21.63
N PRO A 224 5.85 -27.83 20.95
CA PRO A 224 6.03 -28.90 19.98
C PRO A 224 6.04 -30.27 20.67
N ILE A 225 5.34 -31.23 20.07
CA ILE A 225 5.34 -32.63 20.50
C ILE A 225 6.63 -33.28 19.98
N ARG A 226 7.46 -33.76 20.92
CA ARG A 226 8.74 -34.43 20.62
C ARG A 226 8.69 -35.85 21.17
N PRO A 227 8.32 -36.85 20.34
CA PRO A 227 8.30 -38.24 20.80
C PRO A 227 9.69 -38.71 21.21
N GLY A 228 9.76 -39.56 22.22
CA GLY A 228 11.01 -40.21 22.59
C GLY A 228 11.48 -41.18 21.51
N VAL A 229 12.79 -41.47 21.47
CA VAL A 229 13.39 -42.46 20.53
C VAL A 229 12.71 -43.83 20.61
N LYS A 230 12.22 -44.23 21.79
CA LYS A 230 11.49 -45.49 22.00
C LYS A 230 10.03 -45.47 21.53
N GLU A 231 9.51 -44.29 21.21
CA GLU A 231 8.13 -44.07 20.74
C GLU A 231 8.11 -43.88 19.23
N LEU A 232 9.20 -43.38 18.63
CA LEU A 232 9.44 -43.35 17.20
C LEU A 232 9.25 -44.76 16.59
N GLY A 233 8.20 -44.92 15.79
CA GLY A 233 7.81 -46.19 15.15
C GLY A 233 6.49 -46.79 15.66
N LYS A 234 5.92 -46.28 16.76
CA LYS A 234 4.55 -46.63 17.17
C LYS A 234 3.54 -45.80 16.36
N PRO A 235 2.41 -46.39 15.91
CA PRO A 235 1.30 -45.62 15.35
C PRO A 235 0.88 -44.52 16.34
N GLY A 236 0.78 -43.27 15.86
CA GLY A 236 0.40 -42.12 16.69
C GLY A 236 1.51 -41.48 17.52
N ALA A 237 2.77 -41.90 17.38
CA ALA A 237 3.89 -41.29 18.12
C ALA A 237 4.07 -39.78 17.84
N LEU A 238 3.62 -39.31 16.68
CA LEU A 238 3.58 -37.90 16.33
C LEU A 238 2.13 -37.53 16.05
N GLU A 239 1.37 -37.32 17.12
CA GLU A 239 -0.03 -36.89 17.03
C GLU A 239 -0.10 -35.51 16.37
N LEU A 240 -0.86 -35.42 15.28
CA LEU A 240 -1.13 -34.16 14.60
C LEU A 240 -2.46 -33.62 15.12
N HIS A 241 -2.46 -32.34 15.49
CA HIS A 241 -3.66 -31.66 15.92
C HIS A 241 -4.10 -30.64 14.86
N ASP A 242 -5.41 -30.49 14.73
CA ASP A 242 -6.05 -29.56 13.78
C ASP A 242 -6.01 -28.14 14.33
N PHE A 243 -5.09 -27.31 13.87
CA PHE A 243 -5.02 -25.89 14.22
C PHE A 243 -5.84 -25.03 13.27
N THR A 244 -6.80 -24.32 13.83
CA THR A 244 -7.59 -23.31 13.14
C THR A 244 -6.97 -21.91 13.32
N TRP A 245 -7.42 -20.93 12.55
CA TRP A 245 -6.99 -19.53 12.73
C TRP A 245 -7.22 -18.99 14.14
N GLU A 246 -8.31 -19.39 14.80
CA GLU A 246 -8.57 -18.97 16.19
C GLU A 246 -7.55 -19.57 17.17
N ASP A 247 -7.02 -20.76 16.88
CA ASP A 247 -5.94 -21.34 17.68
C ASP A 247 -4.63 -20.54 17.49
N PHE A 248 -4.32 -20.09 16.27
CA PHE A 248 -3.19 -19.20 16.02
C PHE A 248 -3.35 -17.83 16.68
N LYS A 249 -4.57 -17.28 16.76
CA LYS A 249 -4.84 -16.04 17.54
C LYS A 249 -4.56 -16.25 19.02
N LYS A 250 -5.02 -17.35 19.60
CA LYS A 250 -4.72 -17.69 21.01
C LYS A 250 -3.23 -17.86 21.24
N TRP A 251 -2.52 -18.49 20.29
CA TRP A 251 -1.08 -18.64 20.35
C TRP A 251 -0.36 -17.27 20.29
N ALA A 252 -0.81 -16.37 19.43
CA ALA A 252 -0.29 -15.01 19.35
C ALA A 252 -0.42 -14.26 20.69
N GLU A 253 -1.60 -14.31 21.32
CA GLU A 253 -1.79 -13.72 22.66
C GLU A 253 -0.94 -14.38 23.73
N HIS A 254 -0.79 -15.71 23.69
CA HIS A 254 0.12 -16.44 24.59
C HIS A 254 1.58 -15.96 24.41
N ASN A 255 2.05 -15.80 23.18
CA ASN A 255 3.40 -15.32 22.89
C ASN A 255 3.60 -13.88 23.35
N LYS A 256 2.61 -12.98 23.18
CA LYS A 256 2.68 -11.59 23.69
C LYS A 256 2.91 -11.55 25.19
N GLU A 257 2.16 -12.33 25.97
CA GLU A 257 2.34 -12.37 27.43
C GLU A 257 3.70 -12.94 27.82
N ARG A 258 4.15 -14.02 27.15
CA ARG A 258 5.45 -14.62 27.41
C ARG A 258 6.62 -13.69 27.06
N ASN A 259 6.54 -13.01 25.92
CA ASN A 259 7.59 -12.12 25.42
C ASN A 259 7.83 -10.89 26.30
N LYS A 260 6.88 -10.49 27.15
CA LYS A 260 7.10 -9.41 28.15
C LYS A 260 8.22 -9.74 29.13
N GLN A 261 8.48 -11.02 29.36
CA GLN A 261 9.48 -11.51 30.31
C GLN A 261 10.77 -11.99 29.64
N LEU A 262 10.79 -12.07 28.31
CA LEU A 262 11.91 -12.60 27.54
C LEU A 262 12.78 -11.48 26.97
N PRO A 263 14.11 -11.67 26.89
CA PRO A 263 14.97 -10.73 26.19
C PRO A 263 14.67 -10.75 24.67
N PRO A 264 14.99 -9.66 23.94
CA PRO A 264 14.62 -9.51 22.52
C PRO A 264 15.00 -10.71 21.62
N GLU A 265 16.16 -11.33 21.85
CA GLU A 265 16.68 -12.46 21.10
C GLU A 265 15.92 -13.78 21.32
N GLN A 266 15.09 -13.86 22.36
CA GLN A 266 14.25 -15.02 22.68
C GLN A 266 12.78 -14.78 22.37
N LYS A 267 12.41 -13.59 21.88
CA LYS A 267 11.03 -13.27 21.57
C LYS A 267 10.52 -14.12 20.41
N GLU A 268 9.32 -14.63 20.61
CA GLU A 268 8.60 -15.44 19.64
C GLU A 268 7.62 -14.56 18.84
N PRO A 269 7.18 -14.93 17.64
CA PRO A 269 6.29 -14.07 16.87
C PRO A 269 4.98 -13.77 17.60
N GLU A 270 4.54 -12.51 17.55
CA GLU A 270 3.38 -12.01 18.33
C GLU A 270 2.11 -11.88 17.49
N THR A 271 2.19 -12.17 16.19
CA THR A 271 1.03 -12.13 15.28
C THR A 271 0.64 -13.53 14.83
N PRO A 272 -0.67 -13.81 14.67
CA PRO A 272 -1.12 -15.12 14.20
C PRO A 272 -0.61 -15.42 12.79
N GLU A 273 -0.45 -14.38 11.95
CA GLU A 273 0.11 -14.51 10.60
C GLU A 273 1.56 -15.03 10.64
N GLU A 274 2.44 -14.41 11.42
CA GLU A 274 3.84 -14.83 11.53
C GLU A 274 3.95 -16.25 12.11
N ILE A 275 3.14 -16.59 13.11
CA ILE A 275 3.13 -17.93 13.73
C ILE A 275 2.70 -18.98 12.71
N TYR A 276 1.61 -18.75 11.97
CA TYR A 276 1.10 -19.67 10.96
C TYR A 276 2.20 -20.07 9.96
N VAL A 277 2.85 -19.07 9.36
CA VAL A 277 3.89 -19.31 8.35
C VAL A 277 5.17 -19.86 9.00
N LYS A 278 5.54 -19.40 10.20
CA LYS A 278 6.69 -19.94 10.93
C LYS A 278 6.55 -21.44 11.15
N VAL A 279 5.38 -21.93 11.56
CA VAL A 279 5.18 -23.37 11.82
C VAL A 279 5.33 -24.18 10.54
N GLN A 280 4.75 -23.71 9.43
CA GLN A 280 4.90 -24.37 8.13
C GLN A 280 6.38 -24.45 7.69
N LEU A 281 7.09 -23.32 7.78
CA LEU A 281 8.51 -23.26 7.44
C LEU A 281 9.38 -24.09 8.40
N GLN A 282 9.03 -24.16 9.68
CA GLN A 282 9.73 -24.99 10.66
C GLN A 282 9.61 -26.48 10.34
N GLY A 283 8.44 -26.93 9.86
CA GLY A 283 8.26 -28.29 9.35
C GLY A 283 9.22 -28.60 8.20
N GLN A 284 9.33 -27.68 7.23
CA GLN A 284 10.27 -27.80 6.11
C GLN A 284 11.73 -27.82 6.58
N ILE A 285 12.11 -26.91 7.49
CA ILE A 285 13.45 -26.86 8.09
C ILE A 285 13.79 -28.19 8.76
N ASN A 286 12.88 -28.75 9.56
CA ASN A 286 13.11 -30.02 10.24
C ASN A 286 13.32 -31.17 9.24
N SER A 287 12.54 -31.20 8.16
CA SER A 287 12.71 -32.19 7.07
C SER A 287 14.08 -32.05 6.39
N LEU A 288 14.49 -30.83 6.02
CA LEU A 288 15.79 -30.55 5.41
C LEU A 288 16.95 -30.97 6.33
N LEU A 289 16.85 -30.69 7.64
CA LEU A 289 17.85 -31.10 8.62
C LEU A 289 17.89 -32.63 8.81
N GLY A 290 16.75 -33.30 8.71
CA GLY A 290 16.67 -34.77 8.67
C GLY A 290 17.44 -35.33 7.47
N TRP A 291 17.14 -34.85 6.26
CA TRP A 291 17.85 -35.26 5.04
C TRP A 291 19.34 -34.95 5.08
N ARG A 292 19.71 -33.77 5.58
CA ARG A 292 21.11 -33.39 5.81
C ARG A 292 21.83 -34.40 6.69
N THR A 293 21.18 -34.88 7.75
CA THR A 293 21.75 -35.89 8.67
C THR A 293 21.95 -37.21 7.94
N THR A 294 20.93 -37.73 7.24
CA THR A 294 21.02 -38.95 6.44
C THR A 294 22.14 -38.91 5.40
N TYR A 295 22.29 -37.78 4.69
CA TYR A 295 23.35 -37.64 3.68
C TYR A 295 24.74 -37.51 4.30
N ALA A 296 24.86 -36.85 5.45
CA ALA A 296 26.11 -36.78 6.19
C ALA A 296 26.55 -38.17 6.70
N GLU A 297 25.62 -38.97 7.21
CA GLU A 297 25.89 -40.36 7.63
C GLU A 297 26.35 -41.22 6.44
N ARG A 298 25.67 -41.13 5.30
CA ARG A 298 26.10 -41.84 4.08
C ARG A 298 27.46 -41.38 3.59
N ALA A 299 27.74 -40.08 3.63
CA ALA A 299 29.08 -39.58 3.30
C ALA A 299 30.12 -40.22 4.23
N GLN A 300 29.85 -40.28 5.54
CA GLN A 300 30.75 -40.95 6.47
C GLN A 300 30.96 -42.43 6.15
N GLU A 301 29.90 -43.18 5.80
CA GLU A 301 30.04 -44.58 5.35
C GLU A 301 30.96 -44.71 4.12
N PHE A 302 30.84 -43.79 3.15
CA PHE A 302 31.73 -43.79 1.97
C PHE A 302 33.15 -43.36 2.30
N ALA A 303 33.35 -42.46 3.28
CA ALA A 303 34.68 -42.10 3.76
C ALA A 303 35.39 -43.31 4.41
N GLU A 304 34.66 -44.12 5.19
CA GLU A 304 35.18 -45.36 5.78
C GLU A 304 35.52 -46.42 4.71
N ARG A 305 34.68 -46.55 3.69
CA ARG A 305 34.95 -47.45 2.54
C ARG A 305 36.12 -46.98 1.70
N MET A 306 36.25 -45.67 1.50
CA MET A 306 37.38 -45.04 0.80
C MET A 306 38.69 -45.32 1.54
N GLU A 307 38.71 -45.16 2.87
CA GLU A 307 39.88 -45.48 3.69
C GLU A 307 40.24 -46.98 3.64
N THR A 308 39.23 -47.85 3.61
CA THR A 308 39.44 -49.30 3.45
C THR A 308 40.05 -49.64 2.08
N ALA A 309 39.54 -49.04 1.00
CA ALA A 309 40.08 -49.22 -0.35
C ALA A 309 41.53 -48.70 -0.44
N LYS A 310 41.81 -47.54 0.17
CA LYS A 310 43.15 -46.96 0.24
C LYS A 310 44.14 -47.89 0.95
N ARG A 311 43.77 -48.45 2.10
CA ARG A 311 44.62 -49.43 2.82
C ARG A 311 44.92 -50.66 1.98
N ARG A 312 43.95 -51.16 1.21
CA ARG A 312 44.17 -52.27 0.27
C ARG A 312 45.18 -51.90 -0.81
N MET A 313 45.10 -50.69 -1.39
CA MET A 313 46.09 -50.23 -2.38
C MET A 313 47.52 -50.19 -1.84
N GLU A 314 47.68 -49.88 -0.56
CA GLU A 314 48.96 -49.78 0.15
C GLU A 314 49.47 -51.15 0.65
N ASP A 315 48.67 -52.22 0.57
CA ASP A 315 49.05 -53.55 1.01
C ASP A 315 50.09 -54.16 0.06
N VAL A 316 51.21 -54.60 0.64
CA VAL A 316 52.35 -55.19 -0.08
C VAL A 316 52.05 -56.64 -0.51
N ALA A 317 51.06 -57.28 0.11
CA ALA A 317 50.71 -58.69 -0.12
C ALA A 317 49.75 -58.94 -1.30
N ILE A 318 49.19 -57.91 -1.92
CA ILE A 318 48.20 -58.05 -3.00
C ILE A 318 48.81 -57.85 -4.40
N THR A 319 48.18 -58.44 -5.41
CA THR A 319 48.59 -58.35 -6.81
C THR A 319 48.36 -56.96 -7.42
N GLU A 320 49.08 -56.63 -8.50
CA GLU A 320 48.88 -55.36 -9.22
C GLU A 320 47.46 -55.19 -9.78
N GLN A 321 46.80 -56.29 -10.16
CA GLN A 321 45.40 -56.25 -10.60
C GLN A 321 44.46 -55.89 -9.44
N GLU A 322 44.72 -56.39 -8.24
CA GLU A 322 43.96 -56.05 -7.03
C GLU A 322 44.19 -54.60 -6.60
N LYS A 323 45.42 -54.07 -6.73
CA LYS A 323 45.71 -52.64 -6.50
C LYS A 323 44.95 -51.75 -7.46
N LYS A 324 44.87 -52.14 -8.75
CA LYS A 324 44.08 -51.39 -9.75
C LYS A 324 42.59 -51.37 -9.38
N MET A 325 42.02 -52.52 -9.00
CA MET A 325 40.63 -52.58 -8.56
C MET A 325 40.39 -51.73 -7.31
N ALA A 326 41.28 -51.80 -6.31
CA ALA A 326 41.17 -50.98 -5.09
C ALA A 326 41.24 -49.48 -5.39
N LYS A 327 42.03 -49.07 -6.40
CA LYS A 327 42.07 -47.67 -6.88
C LYS A 327 40.75 -47.25 -7.54
N GLU A 328 40.18 -48.09 -8.40
CA GLU A 328 38.87 -47.81 -9.01
C GLU A 328 37.75 -47.74 -7.95
N GLU A 329 37.80 -48.60 -6.94
CA GLU A 329 36.89 -48.54 -5.78
C GLU A 329 37.09 -47.26 -4.98
N TYR A 330 38.33 -46.86 -4.71
CA TYR A 330 38.66 -45.62 -4.01
C TYR A 330 38.09 -44.40 -4.74
N GLU A 331 38.34 -44.26 -6.05
CA GLU A 331 37.84 -43.11 -6.82
C GLU A 331 36.30 -43.09 -6.89
N ARG A 332 35.67 -44.26 -7.02
CA ARG A 332 34.21 -44.39 -6.95
C ARG A 332 33.67 -43.94 -5.60
N TYR A 333 34.25 -44.42 -4.49
CA TYR A 333 33.81 -44.04 -3.14
C TYR A 333 34.10 -42.57 -2.82
N LYS A 334 35.21 -42.03 -3.32
CA LYS A 334 35.53 -40.61 -3.21
C LYS A 334 34.48 -39.74 -3.91
N SER A 335 34.12 -40.07 -5.16
CA SER A 335 33.06 -39.36 -5.88
C SER A 335 31.73 -39.42 -5.11
N GLN A 336 31.36 -40.60 -4.62
CA GLN A 336 30.13 -40.76 -3.83
C GLN A 336 30.17 -39.99 -2.51
N TYR A 337 31.30 -39.99 -1.82
CA TYR A 337 31.52 -39.20 -0.61
C TYR A 337 31.32 -37.69 -0.89
N GLU A 338 31.97 -37.17 -1.94
CA GLU A 338 31.86 -35.76 -2.33
C GLU A 338 30.41 -35.40 -2.70
N ASP A 339 29.72 -36.24 -3.47
CA ASP A 339 28.32 -36.04 -3.86
C ASP A 339 27.39 -35.97 -2.63
N TYR A 340 27.52 -36.91 -1.69
CA TYR A 340 26.70 -36.93 -0.48
C TYR A 340 27.01 -35.76 0.45
N LEU A 341 28.28 -35.39 0.58
CA LEU A 341 28.69 -34.25 1.39
C LEU A 341 28.16 -32.93 0.81
N ASN A 342 28.29 -32.73 -0.51
CA ASN A 342 27.76 -31.56 -1.20
C ASN A 342 26.23 -31.49 -1.07
N THR A 343 25.54 -32.62 -1.19
CA THR A 343 24.09 -32.69 -0.97
C THR A 343 23.74 -32.29 0.46
N ALA A 344 24.44 -32.81 1.47
CA ALA A 344 24.24 -32.44 2.87
C ALA A 344 24.45 -30.94 3.11
N HIS A 345 25.48 -30.33 2.51
CA HIS A 345 25.70 -28.89 2.56
C HIS A 345 24.56 -28.10 1.90
N GLY A 346 24.07 -28.55 0.73
CA GLY A 346 22.93 -27.93 0.05
C GLY A 346 21.66 -27.92 0.91
N GLN A 347 21.35 -29.04 1.57
CA GLN A 347 20.21 -29.12 2.51
C GLN A 347 20.38 -28.16 3.70
N GLN A 348 21.60 -28.06 4.25
CA GLN A 348 21.90 -27.13 5.35
C GLN A 348 21.73 -25.66 4.92
N GLN A 349 22.17 -25.31 3.71
CA GLN A 349 22.04 -23.95 3.18
C GLN A 349 20.57 -23.56 3.00
N GLN A 350 19.75 -24.46 2.42
CA GLN A 350 18.31 -24.23 2.29
C GLN A 350 17.62 -24.07 3.65
N ALA A 351 17.97 -24.91 4.63
CA ALA A 351 17.43 -24.80 5.98
C ALA A 351 17.79 -23.46 6.65
N ASN A 352 19.00 -22.95 6.41
CA ASN A 352 19.42 -21.64 6.92
C ASN A 352 18.68 -20.50 6.21
N GLU A 353 18.46 -20.58 4.91
CA GLU A 353 17.68 -19.58 4.16
C GLU A 353 16.23 -19.49 4.68
N LEU A 354 15.59 -20.64 4.95
CA LEU A 354 14.25 -20.65 5.55
C LEU A 354 14.23 -20.07 6.97
N LYS A 355 15.30 -20.27 7.77
CA LYS A 355 15.42 -19.64 9.08
C LYS A 355 15.54 -18.13 8.98
N GLU A 356 16.35 -17.62 8.04
CA GLU A 356 16.41 -16.17 7.80
C GLU A 356 15.07 -15.64 7.32
N ARG A 357 14.39 -16.35 6.42
CA ARG A 357 13.04 -15.97 5.99
C ARG A 357 12.08 -15.84 7.18
N ILE A 358 12.05 -16.79 8.11
CA ILE A 358 11.22 -16.69 9.33
C ILE A 358 11.53 -15.42 10.13
N ARG A 359 12.81 -15.04 10.27
CA ARG A 359 13.22 -13.85 11.05
C ARG A 359 12.77 -12.54 10.42
N HIS A 360 12.67 -12.52 9.10
CA HIS A 360 12.42 -11.34 8.28
C HIS A 360 10.97 -11.23 7.78
N LEU A 361 10.12 -12.22 8.04
CA LEU A 361 8.69 -12.13 7.74
C LEU A 361 8.01 -11.18 8.73
N ARG A 362 7.24 -10.24 8.19
CA ARG A 362 6.42 -9.27 8.94
C ARG A 362 5.00 -9.20 8.36
N PRO A 363 3.99 -8.84 9.16
CA PRO A 363 2.68 -8.46 8.62
C PRO A 363 2.80 -7.39 7.53
N ILE A 364 2.00 -7.51 6.47
CA ILE A 364 2.03 -6.54 5.37
C ILE A 364 1.75 -5.12 5.83
N GLU A 365 0.87 -4.94 6.81
CA GLU A 365 0.49 -3.64 7.34
C GLU A 365 1.68 -2.93 7.97
N ASP A 366 2.45 -3.62 8.82
CA ASP A 366 3.62 -3.06 9.50
C ASP A 366 4.69 -2.60 8.51
N TYR A 367 4.91 -3.37 7.44
CA TYR A 367 5.91 -3.08 6.42
C TYR A 367 5.46 -1.98 5.46
N ALA A 368 4.26 -2.10 4.91
CA ALA A 368 3.77 -1.25 3.84
C ALA A 368 3.35 0.14 4.35
N PHE A 369 2.72 0.23 5.53
CA PHE A 369 2.25 1.49 6.10
C PHE A 369 3.39 2.50 6.29
N GLN A 370 4.52 2.05 6.84
CA GLN A 370 5.69 2.90 7.06
C GLN A 370 6.28 3.39 5.73
N ARG A 371 6.31 2.52 4.71
CA ARG A 371 6.76 2.87 3.36
C ARG A 371 5.85 3.92 2.72
N SER A 372 4.53 3.74 2.79
CA SER A 372 3.56 4.72 2.29
C SER A 372 3.74 6.07 2.97
N ALA A 373 3.73 6.11 4.31
CA ALA A 373 3.89 7.34 5.07
C ALA A 373 5.19 8.09 4.71
N ARG A 374 6.31 7.37 4.58
CA ARG A 374 7.59 7.94 4.16
C ARG A 374 7.53 8.49 2.73
N THR A 375 6.97 7.78 1.77
CA THR A 375 6.90 8.27 0.39
C THR A 375 6.00 9.49 0.26
N TYR A 376 4.86 9.55 0.96
CA TYR A 376 4.03 10.76 1.02
C TYR A 376 4.77 11.93 1.68
N ALA A 377 5.59 11.67 2.69
CA ALA A 377 6.43 12.69 3.32
C ALA A 377 7.47 13.25 2.33
N GLU A 378 8.16 12.38 1.59
CA GLU A 378 9.12 12.77 0.55
C GLU A 378 8.42 13.60 -0.57
N ALA A 379 7.20 13.22 -0.95
CA ALA A 379 6.38 13.98 -1.89
C ALA A 379 5.95 15.34 -1.32
N GLY A 380 5.55 15.39 -0.04
CA GLY A 380 5.18 16.63 0.66
C GLY A 380 6.34 17.64 0.71
N ILE A 381 7.57 17.17 0.86
CA ILE A 381 8.77 18.02 0.80
C ILE A 381 8.97 18.58 -0.61
N GLU A 382 8.72 17.80 -1.67
CA GLU A 382 8.74 18.33 -3.04
C GLU A 382 7.64 19.39 -3.24
N ALA A 383 6.42 19.15 -2.74
CA ALA A 383 5.32 20.10 -2.82
C ALA A 383 5.63 21.42 -2.08
N MET A 384 6.28 21.34 -0.93
CA MET A 384 6.79 22.48 -0.18
C MET A 384 7.83 23.28 -0.98
N ARG A 385 8.79 22.60 -1.62
CA ARG A 385 9.80 23.23 -2.47
C ARG A 385 9.17 23.91 -3.68
N ALA A 386 8.29 23.20 -4.40
CA ALA A 386 7.57 23.74 -5.56
C ALA A 386 6.74 24.97 -5.19
N THR A 387 6.10 24.97 -4.02
CA THR A 387 5.39 26.14 -3.49
C THR A 387 6.33 27.31 -3.25
N THR A 388 7.44 27.07 -2.57
CA THR A 388 8.42 28.11 -2.19
C THR A 388 9.04 28.75 -3.43
N GLU A 389 9.51 27.91 -4.36
CA GLU A 389 10.11 28.36 -5.62
C GLU A 389 9.10 29.08 -6.51
N GLY A 390 7.88 28.55 -6.62
CA GLY A 390 6.82 29.16 -7.42
C GLY A 390 6.37 30.51 -6.87
N ARG A 391 6.30 30.66 -5.54
CA ARG A 391 6.00 31.96 -4.90
C ARG A 391 7.11 32.97 -5.14
N ALA A 392 8.37 32.56 -5.05
CA ALA A 392 9.50 33.43 -5.37
C ALA A 392 9.48 33.93 -6.82
N LYS A 393 8.93 33.11 -7.75
CA LYS A 393 8.74 33.47 -9.16
C LYS A 393 7.41 34.18 -9.46
N GLY A 394 6.51 34.31 -8.49
CA GLY A 394 5.16 34.84 -8.69
C GLY A 394 4.21 33.92 -9.47
N THR A 395 4.60 32.68 -9.76
CA THR A 395 3.79 31.72 -10.55
C THR A 395 2.80 30.96 -9.67
N VAL A 396 3.14 30.73 -8.39
CA VAL A 396 2.29 30.02 -7.43
C VAL A 396 1.66 31.00 -6.45
N THR A 397 0.32 30.97 -6.34
CA THR A 397 -0.46 31.82 -5.44
C THR A 397 -1.10 31.05 -4.28
N LYS A 398 -1.29 29.73 -4.42
CA LYS A 398 -1.79 28.85 -3.36
C LYS A 398 -0.80 27.71 -3.11
N ASP A 399 -0.90 27.05 -1.96
CA ASP A 399 0.02 25.94 -1.68
C ASP A 399 -0.14 24.79 -2.66
N VAL A 400 0.98 24.17 -3.03
CA VAL A 400 0.98 22.85 -3.66
C VAL A 400 0.97 21.83 -2.54
N TYR A 401 0.13 20.81 -2.63
CA TYR A 401 0.07 19.73 -1.64
C TYR A 401 -0.16 18.39 -2.30
N VAL A 402 0.10 17.32 -1.56
CA VAL A 402 -0.01 15.95 -2.05
C VAL A 402 -0.58 15.06 -0.96
N GLY A 403 -1.31 14.03 -1.35
CA GLY A 403 -1.69 12.99 -0.42
C GLY A 403 -2.55 11.88 -1.02
N PRO A 404 -2.89 10.89 -0.19
CA PRO A 404 -3.79 9.83 -0.60
C PRO A 404 -5.17 10.41 -0.92
N GLU A 405 -5.87 9.78 -1.84
CA GLU A 405 -7.31 9.90 -2.00
C GLU A 405 -7.97 8.65 -1.43
N ILE A 406 -9.10 8.80 -0.73
CA ILE A 406 -9.89 7.65 -0.29
C ILE A 406 -10.25 6.79 -1.51
N GLY A 407 -9.81 5.54 -1.49
CA GLY A 407 -10.04 4.59 -2.57
C GLY A 407 -11.14 3.57 -2.27
N TRP A 408 -10.92 2.34 -2.77
CA TRP A 408 -11.90 1.27 -2.75
C TRP A 408 -11.82 0.47 -1.45
N PRO A 409 -12.95 0.00 -0.88
CA PRO A 409 -13.01 -0.62 0.44
C PRO A 409 -12.01 -1.75 0.74
N GLY A 410 -11.64 -2.55 -0.28
CA GLY A 410 -10.73 -3.70 -0.19
C GLY A 410 -9.22 -3.39 -0.12
N TYR A 411 -8.84 -2.11 -0.01
CA TYR A 411 -7.44 -1.71 0.09
C TYR A 411 -7.20 -0.80 1.31
N PHE A 412 -5.98 -0.87 1.83
CA PHE A 412 -5.57 0.00 2.94
C PHE A 412 -5.51 1.48 2.52
N GLY A 413 -6.08 2.33 3.37
CA GLY A 413 -6.15 3.78 3.17
C GLY A 413 -7.47 4.25 2.54
N SER A 414 -8.37 3.31 2.23
CA SER A 414 -9.73 3.59 1.75
C SER A 414 -10.75 3.74 2.88
N HIS A 415 -10.47 3.26 4.10
CA HIS A 415 -11.33 3.52 5.24
C HIS A 415 -10.94 4.88 5.88
N PRO A 416 -11.90 5.72 6.31
CA PRO A 416 -11.61 7.02 6.94
C PRO A 416 -10.54 7.01 8.04
N ASP A 417 -10.56 6.00 8.93
CA ASP A 417 -9.53 5.87 9.97
C ASP A 417 -8.12 5.63 9.41
N GLU A 418 -8.02 4.77 8.40
CA GLU A 418 -6.75 4.42 7.75
C GLU A 418 -6.21 5.63 6.99
N PHE A 419 -7.09 6.32 6.26
CA PHE A 419 -6.80 7.56 5.56
C PHE A 419 -6.27 8.64 6.51
N ILE A 420 -6.98 8.91 7.62
CA ILE A 420 -6.55 9.89 8.63
C ILE A 420 -5.19 9.48 9.21
N ASN A 421 -5.01 8.20 9.54
CA ASN A 421 -3.77 7.69 10.10
C ASN A 421 -2.60 7.82 9.12
N LEU A 422 -2.81 7.51 7.85
CA LEU A 422 -1.82 7.62 6.79
C LEU A 422 -1.37 9.06 6.60
N VAL A 423 -2.30 10.01 6.48
CA VAL A 423 -1.97 11.44 6.33
C VAL A 423 -1.22 11.97 7.55
N LYS A 424 -1.68 11.66 8.77
CA LYS A 424 -1.00 12.10 10.00
C LYS A 424 0.39 11.49 10.15
N SER A 425 0.55 10.22 9.78
CA SER A 425 1.85 9.54 9.83
C SER A 425 2.81 10.08 8.79
N ALA A 426 2.34 10.38 7.58
CA ALA A 426 3.13 11.07 6.55
C ALA A 426 3.56 12.47 7.01
N ARG A 427 2.69 13.23 7.68
CA ARG A 427 3.06 14.53 8.27
C ARG A 427 4.16 14.40 9.32
N LYS A 428 4.01 13.43 10.25
CA LYS A 428 5.01 13.15 11.28
C LYS A 428 6.36 12.75 10.66
N GLU A 429 6.32 11.95 9.60
CA GLU A 429 7.53 11.53 8.90
C GLU A 429 8.17 12.68 8.12
N MET A 430 7.38 13.59 7.54
CA MET A 430 7.90 14.81 6.92
C MET A 430 8.63 15.69 7.94
N VAL A 431 8.07 15.84 9.16
CA VAL A 431 8.75 16.54 10.26
C VAL A 431 10.08 15.87 10.60
N ASN A 432 10.11 14.53 10.72
CA ASN A 432 11.36 13.79 10.95
C ASN A 432 12.39 14.05 9.85
N LEU A 433 11.98 13.98 8.58
CA LEU A 433 12.85 14.19 7.43
C LEU A 433 13.40 15.62 7.36
N ILE A 434 12.64 16.63 7.78
CA ILE A 434 13.13 18.02 7.76
C ILE A 434 14.05 18.32 8.94
N THR A 435 13.79 17.73 10.12
CA THR A 435 14.43 18.17 11.38
C THR A 435 15.58 17.29 11.85
N LYS A 436 15.65 16.02 11.43
CA LYS A 436 16.70 15.09 11.88
C LYS A 436 17.91 15.10 10.93
N PRO A 437 19.15 15.24 11.42
CA PRO A 437 20.35 15.29 10.57
C PRO A 437 20.67 13.96 9.88
N THR A 438 20.19 12.86 10.44
CA THR A 438 20.43 11.50 9.94
C THR A 438 19.11 10.77 9.78
N MET A 439 19.14 9.76 8.91
CA MET A 439 18.00 8.87 8.70
C MET A 439 18.48 7.43 8.52
N LYS A 440 17.61 6.49 8.87
CA LYS A 440 17.83 5.06 8.66
C LYS A 440 17.31 4.64 7.30
N VAL A 441 18.11 3.87 6.58
CA VAL A 441 17.72 3.22 5.33
C VAL A 441 17.97 1.72 5.43
N PRO A 442 17.14 0.88 4.76
CA PRO A 442 17.41 -0.54 4.68
C PRO A 442 18.80 -0.81 4.10
N ASP A 443 19.53 -1.73 4.71
CA ASP A 443 20.87 -2.14 4.27
C ASP A 443 20.95 -3.68 4.22
N PRO A 444 21.36 -4.28 3.09
CA PRO A 444 21.36 -5.74 2.94
C PRO A 444 22.30 -6.49 3.90
N VAL A 445 23.29 -5.81 4.49
CA VAL A 445 24.32 -6.41 5.34
C VAL A 445 24.02 -6.20 6.82
N THR A 446 23.60 -4.98 7.18
CA THR A 446 23.40 -4.54 8.57
C THR A 446 21.93 -4.46 8.97
N GLY A 447 21.01 -4.68 8.03
CA GLY A 447 19.56 -4.49 8.21
C GLY A 447 19.16 -3.02 8.06
N GLU A 448 19.82 -2.14 8.82
CA GLU A 448 19.64 -0.69 8.73
C GLU A 448 20.99 0.03 8.74
N LYS A 449 21.14 1.00 7.84
CA LYS A 449 22.28 1.91 7.81
C LYS A 449 21.81 3.33 8.09
N GLU A 450 22.53 4.02 8.96
CA GLU A 450 22.35 5.44 9.19
C GLU A 450 23.09 6.23 8.11
N ILE A 451 22.38 7.10 7.40
CA ILE A 451 22.91 7.98 6.37
C ILE A 451 22.61 9.44 6.71
N LYS A 452 23.40 10.36 6.13
CA LYS A 452 23.08 11.78 6.17
C LYS A 452 21.73 12.02 5.49
N ASN A 453 20.83 12.69 6.18
CA ASN A 453 19.50 12.97 5.67
C ASN A 453 19.57 14.09 4.61
N PRO A 454 19.16 13.83 3.34
CA PRO A 454 19.20 14.82 2.27
C PRO A 454 18.11 15.91 2.39
N TYR A 455 17.15 15.72 3.29
CA TYR A 455 16.04 16.64 3.52
C TYR A 455 16.23 17.53 4.75
N TRP A 456 17.27 17.26 5.55
CA TRP A 456 17.54 18.00 6.77
C TRP A 456 17.82 19.47 6.49
N ASP A 457 17.05 20.34 7.15
CA ASP A 457 17.25 21.78 7.13
C ASP A 457 17.44 22.29 8.57
N PRO A 458 18.67 22.68 8.97
CA PRO A 458 18.94 23.16 10.32
C PRO A 458 18.25 24.49 10.66
N THR A 459 17.70 25.19 9.68
CA THR A 459 17.00 26.46 9.87
C THR A 459 15.53 26.28 10.23
N VAL A 460 14.96 25.09 9.98
CA VAL A 460 13.55 24.80 10.24
C VAL A 460 13.38 24.14 11.61
N ARG A 461 12.67 24.84 12.51
CA ARG A 461 12.32 24.31 13.83
C ARG A 461 11.20 23.25 13.74
N PRO A 462 11.10 22.32 14.71
CA PRO A 462 10.05 21.29 14.72
C PRO A 462 8.63 21.84 14.55
N GLU A 463 8.28 22.94 15.23
CA GLU A 463 6.94 23.53 15.16
C GLU A 463 6.65 24.11 13.76
N GLN A 464 7.68 24.67 13.11
CA GLN A 464 7.56 25.16 11.74
C GLN A 464 7.45 23.99 10.75
N ALA A 465 8.20 22.91 10.97
CA ALA A 465 8.10 21.70 10.16
C ALA A 465 6.69 21.07 10.25
N GLU A 466 6.05 21.09 11.43
CA GLU A 466 4.68 20.61 11.62
C GLU A 466 3.67 21.42 10.79
N GLU A 467 3.79 22.75 10.78
CA GLU A 467 2.93 23.60 9.95
C GLU A 467 3.17 23.41 8.46
N LEU A 468 4.44 23.24 8.04
CA LEU A 468 4.77 22.90 6.66
C LEU A 468 4.18 21.54 6.25
N ALA A 469 4.28 20.53 7.13
CA ALA A 469 3.71 19.22 6.89
C ALA A 469 2.17 19.27 6.76
N LYS A 470 1.48 20.03 7.62
CA LYS A 470 0.02 20.24 7.50
C LYS A 470 -0.39 20.90 6.18
N ARG A 471 0.43 21.84 5.68
CA ARG A 471 0.16 22.57 4.44
C ARG A 471 0.40 21.75 3.19
N HIS A 472 1.43 20.90 3.19
CA HIS A 472 1.91 20.22 1.98
C HIS A 472 1.59 18.72 1.92
N VAL A 473 1.17 18.11 3.04
CA VAL A 473 0.65 16.73 3.08
C VAL A 473 -0.82 16.78 3.49
N LYS A 474 -1.70 16.58 2.52
CA LYS A 474 -3.16 16.57 2.71
C LYS A 474 -3.78 15.53 1.80
N GLY A 475 -4.71 14.75 2.32
CA GLY A 475 -5.46 13.81 1.50
C GLY A 475 -6.58 14.49 0.72
N MET A 476 -7.11 13.76 -0.25
CA MET A 476 -8.33 14.12 -0.97
C MET A 476 -9.49 13.23 -0.58
N PHE A 477 -10.67 13.82 -0.56
CA PHE A 477 -11.90 13.13 -0.22
C PHE A 477 -12.86 13.19 -1.39
N ASP A 478 -12.97 12.08 -2.12
CA ASP A 478 -14.06 11.89 -3.06
C ASP A 478 -15.26 11.23 -2.38
N THR A 479 -16.36 11.98 -2.39
CA THR A 479 -17.67 11.54 -1.92
C THR A 479 -18.17 10.26 -2.61
N SER A 480 -17.79 10.06 -3.88
CA SER A 480 -18.21 8.93 -4.71
C SER A 480 -17.55 7.63 -4.26
N HIS A 481 -16.23 7.66 -3.99
CA HIS A 481 -15.48 6.55 -3.40
C HIS A 481 -16.04 6.17 -2.02
N MET A 482 -16.37 7.17 -1.19
CA MET A 482 -17.01 6.91 0.09
C MET A 482 -18.41 6.26 -0.06
N GLY A 483 -19.16 6.62 -1.10
CA GLY A 483 -20.45 6.01 -1.42
C GLY A 483 -20.36 4.52 -1.76
N MET A 484 -19.22 4.05 -2.26
CA MET A 484 -19.00 2.63 -2.58
C MET A 484 -19.11 1.72 -1.36
N TRP A 485 -18.86 2.24 -0.16
CA TRP A 485 -19.01 1.49 1.09
C TRP A 485 -20.45 1.03 1.36
N LEU A 486 -21.46 1.67 0.76
CA LEU A 486 -22.86 1.25 0.88
C LEU A 486 -23.05 -0.19 0.43
N ALA A 487 -22.36 -0.61 -0.64
CA ALA A 487 -22.42 -1.98 -1.16
C ALA A 487 -22.00 -3.03 -0.12
N HIS A 488 -21.15 -2.64 0.83
CA HIS A 488 -20.64 -3.50 1.90
C HIS A 488 -21.38 -3.29 3.23
N PHE A 489 -22.21 -2.26 3.38
CA PHE A 489 -22.86 -1.95 4.65
C PHE A 489 -23.95 -2.97 4.98
N LYS A 490 -23.84 -3.71 6.08
CA LYS A 490 -24.78 -4.82 6.37
C LYS A 490 -26.16 -4.32 6.78
N PRO A 491 -27.25 -4.95 6.30
CA PRO A 491 -28.56 -4.80 6.94
C PRO A 491 -28.53 -5.44 8.34
N ILE A 492 -29.26 -4.86 9.29
CA ILE A 492 -29.41 -5.42 10.65
C ILE A 492 -30.65 -6.33 10.68
N THR A 493 -30.55 -7.49 11.32
CA THR A 493 -31.73 -8.29 11.67
C THR A 493 -32.14 -7.95 13.10
N ASP A 494 -33.37 -7.51 13.30
CA ASP A 494 -33.89 -7.22 14.64
C ASP A 494 -33.87 -8.52 15.48
N PRO A 495 -33.11 -8.57 16.58
CA PRO A 495 -32.96 -9.78 17.37
C PRO A 495 -34.27 -10.21 18.07
N LYS A 496 -35.22 -9.31 18.27
CA LYS A 496 -36.51 -9.62 18.92
C LYS A 496 -37.53 -10.16 17.93
N THR A 497 -37.55 -9.62 16.72
CA THR A 497 -38.58 -9.96 15.72
C THR A 497 -38.07 -10.89 14.62
N GLY A 498 -36.76 -11.05 14.49
CA GLY A 498 -36.11 -11.80 13.41
C GLY A 498 -36.27 -11.15 12.03
N LYS A 499 -36.83 -9.92 11.96
CA LYS A 499 -37.06 -9.23 10.69
C LYS A 499 -35.80 -8.51 10.24
N LEU A 500 -35.46 -8.69 8.97
CA LEU A 500 -34.40 -7.94 8.32
C LEU A 500 -34.81 -6.47 8.16
N GLU A 501 -33.87 -5.56 8.42
CA GLU A 501 -34.00 -4.13 8.16
C GLU A 501 -34.38 -3.86 6.69
N THR A 502 -35.23 -2.85 6.46
CA THR A 502 -35.58 -2.44 5.10
C THR A 502 -34.45 -1.64 4.47
N GLU A 503 -34.40 -1.58 3.14
CA GLU A 503 -33.32 -0.86 2.44
C GLU A 503 -33.34 0.64 2.77
N GLU A 504 -34.52 1.25 2.98
CA GLU A 504 -34.63 2.67 3.36
C GLU A 504 -33.98 2.93 4.73
N ARG A 505 -34.22 2.05 5.72
CA ARG A 505 -33.61 2.17 7.04
C ARG A 505 -32.10 1.93 7.01
N ARG A 506 -31.65 0.95 6.20
CA ARG A 506 -30.23 0.70 5.98
C ARG A 506 -29.55 1.93 5.36
N LEU A 507 -30.18 2.56 4.38
CA LEU A 507 -29.68 3.79 3.74
C LEU A 507 -29.64 4.96 4.72
N GLU A 508 -30.67 5.17 5.54
CA GLU A 508 -30.67 6.19 6.60
C GLU A 508 -29.51 6.00 7.57
N ARG A 509 -29.26 4.75 8.00
CA ARG A 509 -28.15 4.41 8.91
C ARG A 509 -26.79 4.55 8.24
N PHE A 510 -26.68 4.21 6.95
CA PHE A 510 -25.48 4.44 6.16
C PHE A 510 -25.20 5.93 6.01
N ASN A 511 -26.20 6.75 5.67
CA ASN A 511 -26.06 8.20 5.54
C ASN A 511 -25.62 8.87 6.86
N LYS A 512 -26.13 8.36 7.99
CA LYS A 512 -25.66 8.77 9.31
C LYS A 512 -24.18 8.44 9.51
N TRP A 513 -23.77 7.19 9.27
CA TRP A 513 -22.36 6.79 9.35
C TRP A 513 -21.47 7.60 8.41
N TYR A 514 -21.91 7.79 7.17
CA TYR A 514 -21.23 8.59 6.15
C TYR A 514 -20.97 10.01 6.67
N THR A 515 -22.00 10.67 7.20
CA THR A 515 -21.90 12.03 7.74
C THR A 515 -20.96 12.08 8.95
N GLU A 516 -21.04 11.11 9.85
CA GLU A 516 -20.16 11.00 11.02
C GLU A 516 -18.68 10.86 10.61
N GLU A 517 -18.39 10.03 9.60
CA GLU A 517 -17.02 9.85 9.09
C GLU A 517 -16.52 11.07 8.31
N VAL A 518 -17.38 11.73 7.52
CA VAL A 518 -17.04 13.01 6.87
C VAL A 518 -16.70 14.07 7.92
N GLU A 519 -17.51 14.21 8.96
CA GLU A 519 -17.23 15.13 10.08
C GLU A 519 -15.91 14.80 10.77
N LYS A 520 -15.62 13.52 10.99
CA LYS A 520 -14.38 13.05 11.61
C LYS A 520 -13.16 13.39 10.76
N ILE A 521 -13.23 13.16 9.44
CA ILE A 521 -12.19 13.54 8.49
C ILE A 521 -11.97 15.07 8.51
N ALA A 522 -13.05 15.84 8.46
CA ALA A 522 -13.00 17.30 8.51
C ALA A 522 -12.36 17.81 9.81
N LYS A 523 -12.80 17.30 10.97
CA LYS A 523 -12.25 17.64 12.29
C LYS A 523 -10.79 17.21 12.44
N ALA A 524 -10.36 16.16 11.76
CA ALA A 524 -8.96 15.73 11.77
C ALA A 524 -8.03 16.67 10.99
N GLY A 525 -8.56 17.57 10.15
CA GLY A 525 -7.78 18.55 9.39
C GLY A 525 -6.81 17.90 8.40
N VAL A 526 -7.22 16.76 7.81
CA VAL A 526 -6.37 15.97 6.91
C VAL A 526 -6.69 16.17 5.44
N VAL A 527 -7.86 16.72 5.09
CA VAL A 527 -8.29 16.98 3.70
C VAL A 527 -7.87 18.38 3.25
N GLY A 528 -7.57 18.52 1.95
CA GLY A 528 -6.92 19.70 1.37
C GLY A 528 -7.77 20.74 0.69
#